data_AF-A3J7Y5-F1
#
_entry.id   AF-A3J7Y5-F1
#
_cell.length_a   1.000
_cell.length_b   1.000
_cell.length_c   1.000
_cell.angle_alpha   90.00
_cell.angle_beta   90.00
_cell.angle_gamma   90.00
#
_symmetry.space_group_name_H-M   'P 1'
#
loop_
_entity.id
_entity.type
_entity.pdbx_description
1 polymer ?
#
loop_
_entity_poly.entity_id
_entity_poly.type
_entity_poly.pdbx_seq_one_letter_code
_entity_poly.pdbx_strand_id
1 'polypeptide(L)'
;MNSEEREYIAVVINYFWGDGLAASHSVNDEAAKVVYFALQEAQSCSASMDMVPSPATGKPGLKYIAKQLAKIGKNIAVGDTSVYESCRARVASLYKSKVKLALIGI
;
A
#
# COMPACT_ATOMS: atom_id res chain seq x y z
N MET A 1 3.42 10.44 -9.94
CA MET A 1 2.27 9.54 -9.81
C MET A 1 1.15 10.04 -10.71
N ASN A 2 0.54 9.19 -11.54
CA ASN A 2 -0.59 9.56 -12.40
C ASN A 2 -1.95 9.28 -11.70
N SER A 3 -3.07 9.60 -12.36
CA SER A 3 -4.41 9.42 -11.79
C SER A 3 -4.76 7.95 -11.54
N GLU A 4 -4.43 7.06 -12.46
CA GLU A 4 -4.69 5.62 -12.35
C GLU A 4 -3.93 5.00 -11.16
N GLU A 5 -2.65 5.36 -10.99
CA GLU A 5 -1.84 4.94 -9.85
C GLU A 5 -2.47 5.38 -8.53
N ARG A 6 -2.98 6.62 -8.47
CA ARG A 6 -3.67 7.14 -7.28
C ARG A 6 -4.95 6.38 -6.95
N GLU A 7 -5.74 6.02 -7.97
CA GLU A 7 -6.96 5.24 -7.79
C GLU A 7 -6.67 3.87 -7.19
N TYR A 8 -5.72 3.13 -7.77
CA TYR A 8 -5.37 1.81 -7.25
C TYR A 8 -4.67 1.88 -5.90
N ILE A 9 -3.85 2.91 -5.62
CA ILE A 9 -3.28 3.11 -4.27
C ILE A 9 -4.39 3.39 -3.25
N ALA A 10 -5.42 4.17 -3.61
CA ALA A 10 -6.56 4.38 -2.73
C ALA A 10 -7.31 3.06 -2.44
N VAL A 11 -7.43 2.17 -3.43
CA VAL A 11 -7.97 0.81 -3.23
C VAL A 11 -7.13 0.03 -2.22
N VAL A 12 -5.80 0.04 -2.33
CA VAL A 12 -4.91 -0.59 -1.34
C VAL A 12 -5.18 -0.02 0.05
N ILE A 13 -5.22 1.30 0.18
CA ILE A 13 -5.41 1.95 1.48
C ILE A 13 -6.75 1.57 2.11
N ASN A 14 -7.81 1.62 1.32
CA ASN A 14 -9.16 1.31 1.80
C ASN A 14 -9.29 -0.16 2.20
N TYR A 15 -8.67 -1.06 1.43
CA TYR A 15 -8.62 -2.47 1.78
C TYR A 15 -7.92 -2.71 3.12
N PHE A 16 -6.72 -2.16 3.35
CA PHE A 16 -5.98 -2.44 4.60
C PHE A 16 -6.47 -1.67 5.82
N TRP A 17 -6.93 -0.42 5.67
CA TRP A 17 -7.20 0.48 6.80
C TRP A 17 -8.64 0.99 6.90
N GLY A 18 -9.53 0.52 6.01
CA GLY A 18 -10.98 0.74 6.08
C GLY A 18 -11.53 1.53 4.91
N ASP A 19 -12.73 1.16 4.48
CA ASP A 19 -13.41 1.79 3.35
C ASP A 19 -13.60 3.30 3.56
N GLY A 20 -13.32 4.07 2.52
CA GLY A 20 -13.45 5.53 2.53
C GLY A 20 -12.32 6.29 3.23
N LEU A 21 -11.25 5.63 3.68
CA LEU A 21 -10.11 6.30 4.29
C LEU A 21 -9.32 7.15 3.29
N ALA A 22 -9.18 6.68 2.06
CA ALA A 22 -8.47 7.37 0.98
C ALA A 22 -9.37 7.57 -0.23
N ALA A 23 -9.30 8.79 -0.79
CA ALA A 23 -9.77 9.10 -2.13
C ALA A 23 -8.56 9.26 -3.07
N SER A 24 -8.75 9.04 -4.37
CA SER A 24 -7.65 9.16 -5.34
C SER A 24 -6.93 10.52 -5.25
N HIS A 25 -7.67 11.62 -5.04
CA HIS A 25 -7.09 12.96 -4.93
C HIS A 25 -6.29 13.19 -3.63
N SER A 26 -6.55 12.44 -2.56
CA SER A 26 -5.78 12.55 -1.30
C SER A 26 -4.50 11.72 -1.33
N VAL A 27 -4.33 10.83 -2.33
CA VAL A 27 -3.11 10.03 -2.46
C VAL A 27 -1.98 10.91 -3.01
N ASN A 28 -0.97 11.10 -2.16
CA ASN A 28 0.27 11.81 -2.45
C ASN A 28 1.50 10.89 -2.31
N ASP A 29 2.68 11.43 -2.62
CA ASP A 29 3.93 10.66 -2.60
C ASP A 29 4.28 10.13 -1.20
N GLU A 30 3.92 10.83 -0.14
CA GLU A 30 4.16 10.38 1.24
C GLU A 30 3.22 9.24 1.62
N ALA A 31 1.94 9.35 1.28
CA ALA A 31 0.98 8.26 1.44
C ALA A 31 1.46 6.99 0.71
N ALA A 32 1.93 7.14 -0.54
CA ALA A 32 2.47 6.03 -1.31
C ALA A 32 3.71 5.39 -0.64
N LYS A 33 4.64 6.19 -0.11
CA LYS A 33 5.79 5.65 0.63
C LYS A 33 5.37 4.89 1.88
N VAL A 34 4.52 5.50 2.72
CA VAL A 34 4.10 4.89 3.99
C VAL A 34 3.39 3.57 3.74
N VAL A 35 2.48 3.52 2.77
CA VAL A 35 1.78 2.28 2.39
C VAL A 35 2.76 1.24 1.89
N TYR A 36 3.71 1.60 1.03
CA TYR A 36 4.73 0.69 0.53
C TYR A 36 5.57 0.08 1.66
N PHE A 37 6.07 0.90 2.58
CA PHE A 37 6.86 0.40 3.71
C PHE A 37 6.01 -0.41 4.70
N ALA A 38 4.75 -0.04 4.91
CA ALA A 38 3.83 -0.84 5.70
C ALA A 38 3.66 -2.25 5.12
N LEU A 39 3.50 -2.37 3.80
CA LEU A 39 3.40 -3.64 3.10
C LEU A 39 4.72 -4.40 3.00
N GLN A 40 5.88 -3.72 3.02
CA GLN A 40 7.16 -4.39 3.14
C GLN A 40 7.38 -4.97 4.54
N GLU A 41 7.10 -4.22 5.60
CA GLU A 41 7.18 -4.74 6.96
C GLU A 41 6.18 -5.87 7.22
N ALA A 42 5.03 -5.84 6.53
CA ALA A 42 4.06 -6.92 6.51
C ALA A 42 4.62 -8.27 6.04
N GLN A 43 5.66 -8.27 5.20
CA GLN A 43 6.28 -9.51 4.72
C GLN A 43 6.87 -10.34 5.87
N SER A 44 7.23 -9.69 6.98
CA SER A 44 7.67 -10.40 8.19
C SER A 44 6.57 -11.24 8.86
N CYS A 45 5.29 -11.01 8.54
CA CYS A 45 4.16 -11.75 9.11
C CYS A 45 3.92 -13.11 8.43
N SER A 46 4.49 -13.35 7.26
CA SER A 46 4.41 -14.65 6.61
C SER A 46 5.67 -14.90 5.78
N ALA A 47 6.46 -15.88 6.18
CA ALA A 47 7.73 -16.29 5.54
C ALA A 47 7.60 -16.70 4.04
N SER A 48 6.39 -16.67 3.49
CA SER A 48 6.07 -17.08 2.12
C SER A 48 5.40 -15.98 1.29
N MET A 49 5.23 -14.75 1.80
CA MET A 49 4.49 -13.71 1.08
C MET A 49 5.36 -12.50 0.80
N ASP A 50 5.94 -12.47 -0.40
CA ASP A 50 6.50 -11.24 -0.98
C ASP A 50 5.36 -10.29 -1.37
N MET A 51 4.79 -9.61 -0.38
CA MET A 51 3.67 -8.68 -0.59
C MET A 51 4.05 -7.52 -1.53
N VAL A 52 5.32 -7.13 -1.53
CA VAL A 52 5.90 -6.17 -2.48
C VAL A 52 7.35 -6.56 -2.76
N PRO A 53 7.76 -6.86 -4.00
CA PRO A 53 9.15 -7.22 -4.25
C PRO A 53 10.09 -6.10 -3.78
N SER A 54 11.13 -6.48 -3.03
CA SER A 54 12.20 -5.53 -2.70
C SER A 54 13.01 -5.22 -3.96
N PRO A 55 13.40 -3.95 -4.21
CA PRO A 55 14.25 -3.63 -5.34
C PRO A 55 15.61 -4.33 -5.19
N ALA A 56 16.18 -4.77 -6.32
CA ALA A 56 17.43 -5.52 -6.35
C ALA A 56 18.63 -4.75 -5.75
N THR A 57 18.60 -3.42 -5.81
CA THR A 57 19.61 -2.53 -5.19
C THR A 57 19.01 -1.17 -4.84
N GLY A 58 19.39 -0.63 -3.67
CA GLY A 58 19.06 0.73 -3.23
C GLY A 58 17.65 0.95 -2.67
N LYS A 59 17.36 2.17 -2.19
CA LYS A 59 16.01 2.56 -1.77
C LYS A 59 15.12 2.71 -3.02
N PRO A 60 13.91 2.14 -3.04
CA PRO A 60 13.03 2.22 -4.20
C PRO A 60 12.63 3.67 -4.48
N GLY A 61 12.74 4.07 -5.75
CA GLY A 61 12.27 5.39 -6.18
C GLY A 61 10.74 5.49 -6.16
N LEU A 62 10.21 6.72 -6.06
CA LEU A 62 8.76 6.98 -6.02
C LEU A 62 7.98 6.36 -7.18
N LYS A 63 8.54 6.40 -8.39
CA LYS A 63 7.94 5.79 -9.58
C LYS A 63 7.82 4.26 -9.46
N TYR A 64 8.79 3.62 -8.79
CA TYR A 64 8.72 2.18 -8.52
C TYR A 64 7.64 1.88 -7.49
N ILE A 65 7.63 2.64 -6.38
CA ILE A 65 6.64 2.52 -5.31
C ILE A 65 5.21 2.62 -5.86
N ALA A 66 4.92 3.68 -6.62
CA ALA A 66 3.60 3.91 -7.18
C ALA A 66 3.15 2.75 -8.09
N LYS A 67 4.04 2.26 -8.96
CA LYS A 67 3.75 1.13 -9.85
C LYS A 67 3.47 -0.17 -9.08
N GLN A 68 4.27 -0.48 -8.05
CA GLN A 68 4.06 -1.70 -7.27
C GLN A 68 2.72 -1.65 -6.54
N LEU A 69 2.42 -0.52 -5.88
CA LEU A 69 1.16 -0.35 -5.18
C LEU A 69 -0.03 -0.37 -6.15
N ALA A 70 0.09 0.22 -7.33
CA ALA A 70 -0.97 0.17 -8.33
C ALA A 70 -1.26 -1.26 -8.80
N LYS A 71 -0.22 -2.10 -8.98
CA LYS A 71 -0.37 -3.52 -9.30
C LYS A 71 -1.12 -4.27 -8.21
N ILE A 72 -0.79 -4.01 -6.94
CA ILE A 72 -1.46 -4.60 -5.77
C ILE A 72 -2.92 -4.15 -5.71
N GLY A 73 -3.18 -2.84 -5.87
CA GLY A 73 -4.53 -2.29 -5.90
C GLY A 73 -5.38 -2.87 -7.02
N LYS A 74 -4.79 -3.13 -8.19
CA LYS A 74 -5.47 -3.81 -9.30
C LYS A 74 -5.85 -5.24 -8.95
N ASN A 75 -4.95 -6.00 -8.31
CA ASN A 75 -5.24 -7.36 -7.86
C ASN A 75 -6.36 -7.38 -6.81
N ILE A 76 -6.31 -6.47 -5.83
CA ILE A 76 -7.36 -6.30 -4.82
C ILE A 76 -8.70 -5.96 -5.49
N ALA A 77 -8.70 -5.04 -6.46
CA ALA A 77 -9.92 -4.62 -7.16
C ALA A 77 -10.61 -5.76 -7.93
N VAL A 78 -9.85 -6.75 -8.42
CA VAL A 78 -10.40 -7.95 -9.09
C VAL A 78 -10.63 -9.12 -8.13
N GLY A 79 -10.44 -8.92 -6.82
CA GLY A 79 -10.69 -9.91 -5.77
C GLY A 79 -9.52 -10.85 -5.47
N ASP A 80 -8.36 -10.68 -6.10
CA ASP A 80 -7.15 -11.47 -5.82
C ASP A 80 -6.45 -10.95 -4.55
N THR A 81 -7.04 -11.31 -3.41
CA THR A 81 -6.69 -10.82 -2.07
C THR A 81 -6.11 -11.90 -1.16
N SER A 82 -6.04 -13.14 -1.65
CA SER A 82 -5.59 -14.33 -0.90
C SER A 82 -4.23 -14.11 -0.22
N VAL A 83 -3.38 -13.29 -0.84
CA VAL A 83 -2.04 -13.01 -0.35
C VAL A 83 -2.02 -12.05 0.84
N TYR A 84 -3.05 -11.22 0.99
CA TYR A 84 -3.06 -10.09 1.90
C TYR A 84 -3.88 -10.34 3.17
N GLU A 85 -4.89 -11.22 3.11
CA GLU A 85 -5.82 -11.46 4.22
C GLU A 85 -5.14 -11.93 5.51
N SER A 86 -4.15 -12.81 5.41
CA SER A 86 -3.46 -13.40 6.56
C SER A 86 -2.68 -12.39 7.42
N CYS A 87 -2.25 -11.26 6.84
CA CYS A 87 -1.45 -10.25 7.55
C CYS A 87 -2.10 -8.86 7.60
N ARG A 88 -3.27 -8.71 6.96
CA ARG A 88 -4.04 -7.46 6.92
C ARG A 88 -4.23 -6.85 8.30
N ALA A 89 -4.67 -7.63 9.29
CA ALA A 89 -4.94 -7.14 10.65
C ALA A 89 -3.69 -6.57 11.34
N ARG A 90 -2.53 -7.21 11.15
CA ARG A 90 -1.26 -6.75 11.74
C ARG A 90 -0.77 -5.46 11.10
N VAL A 91 -0.82 -5.39 9.77
CA VAL A 91 -0.48 -4.17 9.00
C VAL A 91 -1.39 -3.02 9.38
N ALA A 92 -2.70 -3.29 9.45
CA ALA A 92 -3.70 -2.33 9.83
C ALA A 92 -3.37 -1.70 11.20
N SER A 93 -3.07 -2.52 12.20
CA SER A 93 -2.75 -2.08 13.57
C SER A 93 -1.52 -1.18 13.65
N LEU A 94 -0.43 -1.53 12.97
CA LEU A 94 0.86 -0.85 13.12
C LEU A 94 0.92 0.49 12.37
N TYR A 95 0.18 0.60 11.26
CA TYR A 95 0.34 1.70 10.30
C TYR A 95 -0.84 2.65 10.20
N LYS A 96 -1.97 2.36 10.87
CA LYS A 96 -3.21 3.18 10.77
C LYS A 96 -2.97 4.67 10.95
N SER A 97 -2.26 5.06 12.01
CA SER A 97 -2.00 6.47 12.31
C SER A 97 -1.05 7.11 11.28
N LYS A 98 -0.02 6.38 10.86
CA LYS A 98 0.95 6.87 9.86
C LYS A 98 0.30 7.10 8.50
N VAL A 99 -0.56 6.17 8.06
CA VAL A 99 -1.30 6.32 6.79
C VAL A 99 -2.25 7.51 6.83
N LYS A 100 -2.96 7.71 7.94
CA LYS A 100 -3.84 8.88 8.12
C LYS A 100 -3.09 10.21 8.02
N LEU A 101 -1.94 10.31 8.69
CA LEU A 101 -1.10 11.51 8.64
C LEU A 101 -0.56 11.74 7.23
N ALA A 102 -0.06 10.69 6.58
CA ALA A 102 0.49 10.79 5.24
C ALA A 102 -0.56 11.24 4.20
N LEU A 103 -1.82 10.82 4.33
CA LEU A 103 -2.92 11.26 3.47
C LEU A 103 -3.22 12.76 3.56
N ILE A 104 -2.98 13.39 4.73
CA ILE A 104 -3.12 14.83 4.92
C ILE A 104 -1.82 15.60 4.68
N GLY A 105 -0.74 14.91 4.27
CA GLY A 105 0.54 15.51 3.90
C GLY A 105 1.46 15.80 5.10
N ILE A 106 1.28 15.10 6.22
CA ILE A 106 2.10 15.18 7.44
C ILE A 106 2.86 13.87 7.64
#